data_AF-A0A016TS58-F1
#
_entry.id   AF-A0A016TS58-F1
#
_cell.length_a   1.000
_cell.length_b   1.000
_cell.length_c   1.000
_cell.angle_alpha   90.00
_cell.angle_beta   90.00
_cell.angle_gamma   90.00
#
_symmetry.space_group_name_H-M   'P 1'
#
loop_
_entity.id
_entity.type
_entity.pdbx_description
1 polymer ?
#
loop_
_entity_poly.entity_id
_entity_poly.type
_entity_poly.pdbx_seq_one_letter_code
_entity_poly.pdbx_strand_id
1 'polypeptide(L)'
;MTYLKHFFLQNTQGDDLWKALDEALAESKEGAIEGPDGGELKMWYFGSQWSKQMGFPIVTLDTLNSTTVKIGQRRYLKGSYVLELQKYRNTSYGYKWDVPLFCQLGGKYLGMKWLKKDEPLYLNIGREESPIVVNVDRQGYFRQNYDGRGWKNIIEQLKKDHEVCCDS
;
A
#
# COMPACT_ATOMS: atom_id res chain seq x y z
N MET A 1 15.08 21.57 -8.48
CA MET A 1 16.40 21.61 -7.80
C MET A 1 16.49 20.41 -6.86
N THR A 2 17.61 19.69 -6.72
CA THR A 2 17.67 18.43 -5.93
C THR A 2 17.78 18.68 -4.41
N TYR A 3 17.08 17.90 -3.56
CA TYR A 3 17.12 17.98 -2.07
C TYR A 3 18.54 18.17 -1.50
N LEU A 4 19.50 17.36 -1.97
CA LEU A 4 20.91 17.41 -1.52
C LEU A 4 21.61 18.74 -1.84
N LYS A 5 21.21 19.43 -2.92
CA LYS A 5 21.74 20.75 -3.29
C LYS A 5 21.09 21.86 -2.47
N HIS A 6 19.83 21.68 -2.06
CA HIS A 6 19.09 22.68 -1.30
C HIS A 6 19.53 22.73 0.17
N PHE A 7 19.85 21.59 0.77
CA PHE A 7 20.23 21.48 2.18
C PHE A 7 21.72 21.20 2.42
N PHE A 8 22.57 21.56 1.45
CA PHE A 8 24.02 21.39 1.61
C PHE A 8 24.50 22.18 2.84
N LEU A 9 25.07 21.44 3.83
CA LEU A 9 25.57 21.96 5.12
C LEU A 9 24.50 22.52 6.08
N GLN A 10 23.22 22.17 5.91
CA GLN A 10 22.13 22.57 6.81
C GLN A 10 21.42 21.35 7.43
N ASN A 11 20.64 21.59 8.49
CA ASN A 11 19.78 20.59 9.11
C ASN A 11 18.40 20.55 8.43
N THR A 12 17.74 19.40 8.47
CA THR A 12 16.42 19.17 7.86
C THR A 12 15.47 18.48 8.82
N GLN A 13 14.17 18.73 8.69
CA GLN A 13 13.11 17.94 9.32
C GLN A 13 12.50 16.93 8.34
N GLY A 14 11.76 15.94 8.83
CA GLY A 14 11.13 14.93 7.98
C GLY A 14 10.22 15.51 6.89
N ASP A 15 9.59 16.65 7.17
CA ASP A 15 8.70 17.34 6.22
C ASP A 15 9.47 18.03 5.08
N ASP A 16 10.73 18.39 5.28
CA ASP A 16 11.56 19.05 4.27
C ASP A 16 11.96 18.09 3.14
N LEU A 17 12.19 16.82 3.49
CA LEU A 17 12.44 15.76 2.51
C LEU A 17 11.23 15.59 1.58
N TRP A 18 10.04 15.49 2.15
CA TRP A 18 8.85 15.23 1.36
C TRP A 18 8.47 16.41 0.45
N LYS A 19 8.63 17.64 0.93
CA LYS A 19 8.43 18.84 0.10
C LYS A 19 9.41 18.90 -1.07
N ALA A 20 10.67 18.54 -0.86
CA ALA A 20 11.64 18.50 -1.94
C ALA A 20 11.33 17.40 -2.98
N LEU A 21 10.69 16.30 -2.55
CA LEU A 21 10.18 15.31 -3.49
C LEU A 21 8.99 15.85 -4.30
N ASP A 22 8.08 16.60 -3.68
CA ASP A 22 7.00 17.30 -4.40
C ASP A 22 7.56 18.28 -5.45
N GLU A 23 8.56 19.09 -5.09
CA GLU A 23 9.24 20.00 -6.02
C GLU A 23 9.91 19.26 -7.18
N ALA A 24 10.59 18.14 -6.90
CA ALA A 24 11.24 17.34 -7.92
C ALA A 24 10.23 16.69 -8.88
N LEU A 25 9.07 16.27 -8.37
CA LEU A 25 7.97 15.72 -9.18
C LEU A 25 7.38 16.80 -10.10
N ALA A 26 7.15 18.01 -9.58
CA ALA A 26 6.65 19.15 -10.36
C ALA A 26 7.60 19.58 -11.49
N GLU A 27 8.91 19.41 -11.31
CA GLU A 27 9.93 19.67 -12.34
C GLU A 27 10.14 18.49 -13.32
N SER A 28 9.58 17.31 -13.03
CA SER A 28 9.81 16.11 -13.82
C SER A 28 9.08 16.17 -15.17
N LYS A 29 9.67 15.52 -16.19
CA LYS A 29 9.05 15.40 -17.52
C LYS A 29 8.01 14.29 -17.60
N GLU A 30 7.86 13.48 -16.54
CA GLU A 30 6.94 12.34 -16.51
C GLU A 30 5.48 12.75 -16.25
N GLY A 31 5.24 14.04 -15.98
CA GLY A 31 3.91 14.57 -15.70
C GLY A 31 3.48 14.35 -14.26
N ALA A 32 2.33 14.90 -13.88
CA ALA A 32 1.79 14.76 -12.54
C ALA A 32 1.42 13.29 -12.26
N ILE A 33 1.97 12.72 -11.19
CA ILE A 33 1.63 11.37 -10.73
C ILE A 33 0.27 11.43 -10.02
N GLU A 34 -0.63 10.51 -10.36
CA GLU A 34 -1.94 10.41 -9.73
C GLU A 34 -1.83 9.88 -8.28
N GLY A 35 -2.30 10.69 -7.33
CA GLY A 35 -2.42 10.35 -5.93
C GLY A 35 -3.71 9.60 -5.57
N PRO A 36 -3.88 9.26 -4.28
CA PRO A 36 -5.02 8.47 -3.81
C PRO A 36 -6.39 9.10 -4.06
N ASP A 37 -6.47 10.43 -4.18
CA ASP A 37 -7.72 11.15 -4.42
C ASP A 37 -8.01 11.43 -5.92
N GLY A 38 -7.21 10.88 -6.83
CA GLY A 38 -7.30 11.13 -8.27
C GLY A 38 -6.74 12.48 -8.73
N GLY A 39 -6.29 13.31 -7.78
CA GLY A 39 -5.48 14.50 -8.05
C GLY A 39 -3.98 14.19 -8.06
N GLU A 40 -3.16 15.22 -8.12
CA GLU A 40 -1.70 15.07 -8.02
C GLU A 40 -1.28 14.51 -6.65
N LEU A 41 -0.33 13.57 -6.68
CA LEU A 41 0.26 12.97 -5.49
C LEU A 41 1.04 14.02 -4.70
N LYS A 42 0.65 14.20 -3.43
CA LYS A 42 1.34 15.06 -2.47
C LYS A 42 2.21 14.22 -1.55
N MET A 43 3.50 14.15 -1.83
CA MET A 43 4.49 13.40 -1.07
C MET A 43 4.57 13.85 0.38
N TRP A 44 4.43 15.14 0.68
CA TRP A 44 4.38 15.60 2.08
C TRP A 44 3.24 14.97 2.88
N TYR A 45 2.07 14.79 2.26
CA TYR A 45 0.90 14.20 2.91
C TYR A 45 1.05 12.68 3.02
N PHE A 46 1.32 12.02 1.90
CA PHE A 46 1.55 10.58 1.83
C PHE A 46 2.69 10.14 2.77
N GLY A 47 3.86 10.74 2.62
CA GLY A 47 5.05 10.41 3.40
C GLY A 47 4.91 10.70 4.89
N SER A 48 4.14 11.72 5.27
CA SER A 48 3.81 11.98 6.68
C SER A 48 3.04 10.83 7.32
N GLN A 49 2.11 10.19 6.60
CA GLN A 49 1.37 9.03 7.12
C GLN A 49 2.30 7.85 7.42
N TRP A 50 3.36 7.66 6.62
CA TRP A 50 4.30 6.56 6.80
C TRP A 50 5.42 6.85 7.81
N SER A 51 5.74 8.13 8.06
CA SER A 51 6.86 8.53 8.91
C SER A 51 6.45 9.04 10.30
N LYS A 52 5.25 9.59 10.48
CA LYS A 52 4.81 10.22 11.75
C LYS A 52 4.02 9.30 12.69
N GLN A 53 3.77 8.04 12.32
CA GLN A 53 3.12 7.06 13.17
C GLN A 53 3.88 5.73 13.14
N MET A 54 3.90 5.02 14.27
CA MET A 54 4.63 3.77 14.38
C MET A 54 3.87 2.57 13.81
N GLY A 55 4.60 1.63 13.22
CA GLY A 55 4.05 0.40 12.64
C GLY A 55 3.69 0.55 11.17
N PHE A 56 2.92 -0.39 10.65
CA PHE A 56 2.54 -0.49 9.24
C PHE A 56 1.22 -1.24 9.09
N PRO A 57 0.52 -1.13 7.94
CA PRO A 57 -0.76 -1.79 7.76
C PRO A 57 -0.62 -3.29 7.48
N ILE A 58 -1.61 -4.04 7.92
CA ILE A 58 -2.00 -5.30 7.29
C ILE A 58 -3.19 -5.01 6.37
N VAL A 59 -3.01 -5.33 5.09
CA VAL A 59 -4.02 -5.25 4.04
C VAL A 59 -4.71 -6.60 3.95
N THR A 60 -6.03 -6.61 4.14
CA THR A 60 -6.85 -7.82 4.11
C THR A 60 -7.75 -7.79 2.88
N LEU A 61 -7.79 -8.91 2.15
CA LEU A 61 -8.71 -9.16 1.06
C LEU A 61 -9.80 -10.14 1.51
N ASP A 62 -11.03 -9.66 1.55
CA ASP A 62 -12.22 -10.44 1.91
C ASP A 62 -13.11 -10.63 0.68
N THR A 63 -13.54 -11.87 0.41
CA THR A 63 -14.47 -12.16 -0.68
C THR A 63 -15.83 -11.56 -0.35
N LEU A 64 -16.25 -10.57 -1.14
CA LEU A 64 -17.57 -9.94 -0.98
C LEU A 64 -18.65 -10.77 -1.68
N ASN A 65 -18.36 -11.28 -2.86
CA ASN A 65 -19.26 -12.14 -3.64
C ASN A 65 -18.46 -13.00 -4.63
N SER A 66 -19.13 -13.66 -5.59
CA SER A 66 -18.48 -14.56 -6.54
C SER A 66 -17.40 -13.89 -7.41
N THR A 67 -17.51 -12.58 -7.67
CA THR A 67 -16.62 -11.83 -8.57
C THR A 67 -15.88 -10.66 -7.93
N THR A 68 -16.21 -10.27 -6.70
CA THR A 68 -15.69 -9.06 -6.07
C THR A 68 -15.00 -9.37 -4.76
N VAL A 69 -13.82 -8.80 -4.58
CA VAL A 69 -13.12 -8.76 -3.29
C VAL A 69 -13.16 -7.35 -2.73
N LYS A 70 -13.37 -7.26 -1.41
CA LYS A 70 -13.23 -6.05 -0.62
C LYS A 70 -11.83 -6.05 0.00
N ILE A 71 -11.11 -4.96 -0.19
CA ILE A 71 -9.77 -4.76 0.32
C ILE A 71 -9.83 -3.68 1.40
N GLY A 72 -9.36 -4.00 2.58
CA GLY A 72 -9.31 -3.10 3.72
C GLY A 72 -7.94 -3.11 4.39
N GLN A 73 -7.74 -2.16 5.28
CA GLN A 73 -6.51 -2.07 6.07
C GLN A 73 -6.83 -1.93 7.55
N ARG A 74 -5.88 -2.39 8.36
CA ARG A 74 -5.78 -2.07 9.78
C ARG A 74 -4.32 -2.09 10.18
N ARG A 75 -4.01 -1.52 11.35
CA ARG A 75 -2.68 -1.62 11.93
C ARG A 75 -2.28 -3.09 12.16
N TYR A 76 -1.08 -3.48 11.71
CA TYR A 76 -0.51 -4.76 12.10
C TYR A 76 0.05 -4.68 13.53
N LEU A 77 -0.35 -5.63 14.38
CA LEU A 77 0.16 -5.80 15.74
C LEU A 77 0.66 -7.24 15.92
N LYS A 78 1.90 -7.40 16.39
CA LYS A 78 2.48 -8.72 16.65
C LYS A 78 1.98 -9.24 18.00
N GLY A 79 0.92 -10.05 17.96
CA GLY A 79 0.29 -10.63 19.15
C GLY A 79 -0.70 -9.68 19.84
N SER A 80 -1.77 -10.24 20.41
CA SER A 80 -2.87 -9.52 21.07
C SER A 80 -2.48 -8.86 22.41
N TYR A 81 -1.24 -9.01 22.87
CA TYR A 81 -0.78 -8.65 24.22
C TYR A 81 0.10 -7.41 24.29
N VAL A 82 0.34 -6.73 23.17
CA VAL A 82 1.09 -5.46 23.22
C VAL A 82 0.15 -4.37 23.73
N LEU A 83 0.18 -4.11 25.03
CA LEU A 83 -0.49 -2.97 25.64
C LEU A 83 0.01 -1.69 24.95
N GLU A 84 -0.85 -1.03 24.18
CA GLU A 84 -0.54 0.27 23.61
C GLU A 84 -0.28 1.28 24.75
N LEU A 85 0.98 1.70 24.88
CA LEU A 85 1.34 2.79 25.78
C LEU A 85 0.49 4.02 25.43
N GLN A 86 -0.03 4.72 26.43
CA GLN A 86 -0.94 5.86 26.23
C GLN A 86 -0.41 6.92 25.26
N LYS A 87 0.92 7.14 25.25
CA LYS A 87 1.62 8.06 24.33
C LYS A 87 1.43 7.72 22.84
N TYR A 88 0.93 6.54 22.52
CA TYR A 88 0.72 6.06 21.16
C TYR A 88 -0.75 5.93 20.77
N ARG A 89 -1.70 6.29 21.63
CA ARG A 89 -3.13 6.19 21.32
C ARG A 89 -3.63 7.32 20.42
N ASN A 90 -3.04 8.51 20.54
CA ASN A 90 -3.41 9.68 19.74
C ASN A 90 -2.43 9.83 18.58
N THR A 91 -2.74 9.21 17.44
CA THR A 91 -1.98 9.42 16.19
C THR A 91 -2.73 10.36 15.26
N SER A 92 -2.01 11.22 14.56
CA SER A 92 -2.60 12.19 13.63
C SER A 92 -3.34 11.55 12.46
N TYR A 93 -3.08 10.27 12.17
CA TYR A 93 -3.65 9.55 11.02
C TYR A 93 -4.49 8.33 11.40
N GLY A 94 -4.65 8.04 12.70
CA GLY A 94 -5.50 6.95 13.20
C GLY A 94 -4.99 5.54 12.84
N TYR A 95 -3.68 5.37 12.63
CA TYR A 95 -3.08 4.11 12.17
C TYR A 95 -3.68 3.56 10.88
N LYS A 96 -3.85 4.46 9.93
CA LYS A 96 -4.26 4.17 8.56
C LYS A 96 -3.32 4.93 7.61
N TRP A 97 -3.18 4.41 6.40
CA TRP A 97 -2.26 4.92 5.38
C TRP A 97 -2.93 4.92 4.02
N ASP A 98 -2.56 5.83 3.13
CA ASP A 98 -2.78 5.60 1.70
C ASP A 98 -1.74 4.59 1.23
N VAL A 99 -2.20 3.44 0.72
CA VAL A 99 -1.33 2.31 0.37
C VAL A 99 -1.37 2.07 -1.14
N PRO A 100 -0.22 2.17 -1.85
CA PRO A 100 -0.15 1.73 -3.23
C PRO A 100 -0.15 0.20 -3.27
N LEU A 101 -1.14 -0.36 -3.96
CA LEU A 101 -1.30 -1.80 -4.16
C LEU A 101 -0.90 -2.15 -5.59
N PHE A 102 0.05 -3.07 -5.73
CA PHE A 102 0.50 -3.57 -7.02
C PHE A 102 -0.22 -4.89 -7.28
N CYS A 103 -1.25 -4.84 -8.12
CA CYS A 103 -2.21 -5.93 -8.25
C CYS A 103 -1.89 -6.85 -9.43
N GLN A 104 -2.05 -8.16 -9.24
CA GLN A 104 -1.92 -9.19 -10.26
C GLN A 104 -3.03 -10.23 -10.09
N LEU A 105 -3.68 -10.61 -11.20
CA LEU A 105 -4.73 -11.61 -11.21
C LEU A 105 -4.34 -12.75 -12.15
N GLY A 106 -4.18 -13.95 -11.61
CA GLY A 106 -3.83 -15.15 -12.39
C GLY A 106 -2.60 -14.95 -13.27
N GLY A 107 -1.54 -14.32 -12.76
CA GLY A 107 -0.34 -14.02 -13.54
C GLY A 107 -0.33 -12.65 -14.22
N LYS A 108 -1.50 -12.08 -14.52
CA LYS A 108 -1.60 -10.83 -15.28
C LYS A 108 -1.53 -9.60 -14.37
N TYR A 109 -0.56 -8.72 -14.62
CA TYR A 109 -0.47 -7.43 -13.93
C TYR A 109 -1.67 -6.54 -14.24
N LEU A 110 -2.34 -6.05 -13.19
CA LEU A 110 -3.52 -5.19 -13.24
C LEU A 110 -3.20 -3.70 -13.01
N GLY A 111 -1.92 -3.37 -12.80
CA GLY A 111 -1.48 -2.02 -12.46
C GLY A 111 -1.46 -1.73 -10.97
N MET A 112 -0.98 -0.52 -10.66
CA MET A 112 -1.02 0.04 -9.31
C MET A 112 -2.41 0.62 -9.02
N LYS A 113 -2.92 0.40 -7.82
CA LYS A 113 -4.19 0.95 -7.33
C LYS A 113 -4.01 1.50 -5.93
N TRP A 114 -4.66 2.61 -5.63
CA TRP A 114 -4.66 3.17 -4.28
C TRP A 114 -5.71 2.48 -3.39
N LEU A 115 -5.27 1.95 -2.24
CA LEU A 115 -6.13 1.72 -1.10
C LEU A 115 -6.08 2.97 -0.23
N LYS A 116 -7.14 3.77 -0.27
CA LYS A 116 -7.20 5.01 0.49
C LYS A 116 -7.28 4.73 1.99
N LYS A 117 -6.80 5.69 2.78
CA LYS A 117 -6.77 5.63 4.24
C LYS A 117 -8.13 5.24 4.84
N ASP A 118 -9.19 5.93 4.43
CA ASP A 118 -10.50 5.85 5.08
C ASP A 118 -11.56 5.10 4.27
N GLU A 119 -11.20 4.54 3.12
CA GLU A 119 -12.14 3.89 2.22
C GLU A 119 -11.64 2.49 1.83
N PRO A 120 -12.51 1.45 1.86
CA PRO A 120 -12.17 0.16 1.30
C PRO A 120 -12.09 0.24 -0.23
N LEU A 121 -11.19 -0.54 -0.82
CA LEU A 121 -11.10 -0.72 -2.26
C LEU A 121 -11.85 -1.98 -2.67
N TYR A 122 -12.62 -1.92 -3.77
CA TYR A 122 -13.32 -3.08 -4.32
C TYR A 122 -12.71 -3.44 -5.67
N LEU A 123 -12.27 -4.69 -5.82
CA LEU A 123 -11.74 -5.20 -7.08
C LEU A 123 -12.64 -6.29 -7.64
N ASN A 124 -12.96 -6.19 -8.92
CA ASN A 124 -13.60 -7.26 -9.68
C ASN A 124 -12.50 -8.22 -10.17
N ILE A 125 -12.54 -9.47 -9.70
CA ILE A 125 -11.61 -10.55 -10.04
C ILE A 125 -12.19 -11.53 -11.07
N GLY A 126 -13.38 -11.24 -11.62
CA GLY A 126 -14.08 -12.13 -12.53
C GLY A 126 -14.63 -13.37 -11.82
N ARG A 127 -15.20 -14.31 -12.59
CA ARG A 127 -15.73 -15.58 -12.06
C ARG A 127 -14.66 -16.68 -11.97
N GLU A 128 -13.49 -16.43 -12.54
CA GLU A 128 -12.39 -17.39 -12.53
C GLU A 128 -11.81 -17.48 -11.12
N GLU A 129 -11.42 -18.69 -10.70
CA GLU A 129 -10.78 -18.93 -9.40
C GLU A 129 -9.29 -18.54 -9.41
N SER A 130 -8.93 -17.59 -10.25
CA SER A 130 -7.57 -17.08 -10.40
C SER A 130 -7.12 -16.37 -9.11
N PRO A 131 -5.89 -16.59 -8.64
CA PRO A 131 -5.39 -15.92 -7.45
C PRO A 131 -5.19 -14.43 -7.72
N ILE A 132 -5.59 -13.61 -6.75
CA ILE A 132 -5.31 -12.18 -6.71
C ILE A 132 -4.15 -11.93 -5.73
N VAL A 133 -3.12 -11.23 -6.17
CA VAL A 133 -1.97 -10.80 -5.37
C VAL A 133 -1.90 -9.27 -5.42
N VAL A 134 -1.71 -8.61 -4.28
CA VAL A 134 -1.78 -7.12 -4.18
C VAL A 134 -0.46 -6.44 -3.80
N ASN A 135 0.58 -7.22 -3.54
CA ASN A 135 1.94 -6.72 -3.29
C ASN A 135 2.95 -7.49 -4.14
N VAL A 136 2.76 -7.43 -5.46
CA VAL A 136 3.67 -8.04 -6.43
C VAL A 136 5.10 -7.54 -6.17
N ASP A 137 6.07 -8.45 -6.21
CA ASP A 137 7.49 -8.23 -5.92
C ASP A 137 7.81 -7.57 -4.57
N ARG A 138 6.84 -7.51 -3.65
CA ARG A 138 6.96 -6.86 -2.34
C ARG A 138 7.33 -5.37 -2.46
N GLN A 139 6.83 -4.68 -3.47
CA GLN A 139 7.09 -3.24 -3.70
C GLN A 139 6.51 -2.34 -2.60
N GLY A 140 5.43 -2.77 -1.93
CA GLY A 140 4.78 -2.03 -0.84
C GLY A 140 5.23 -2.46 0.56
N TYR A 141 5.34 -1.49 1.47
CA TYR A 141 5.68 -1.73 2.88
C TYR A 141 4.43 -2.09 3.72
N PHE A 142 3.87 -3.27 3.50
CA PHE A 142 2.72 -3.78 4.26
C PHE A 142 2.69 -5.30 4.29
N ARG A 143 1.91 -5.87 5.22
CA ARG A 143 1.58 -7.30 5.19
C ARG A 143 0.26 -7.50 4.46
N GLN A 144 0.17 -8.56 3.67
CA GLN A 144 -1.09 -8.95 3.02
C GLN A 144 -1.69 -10.17 3.72
N ASN A 145 -3.03 -10.22 3.76
CA ASN A 145 -3.79 -11.36 4.22
C ASN A 145 -5.00 -11.57 3.32
N TYR A 146 -5.37 -12.82 3.14
CA TYR A 146 -6.52 -13.23 2.34
C TYR A 146 -7.52 -13.97 3.25
N ASP A 147 -8.78 -13.99 2.86
CA ASP A 147 -9.75 -14.89 3.46
C ASP A 147 -9.49 -16.36 3.04
N GLY A 148 -10.33 -17.28 3.54
CA GLY A 148 -10.15 -18.70 3.25
C GLY A 148 -10.21 -19.05 1.76
N ARG A 149 -11.04 -18.34 0.98
CA ARG A 149 -11.15 -18.54 -0.47
C ARG A 149 -9.90 -18.03 -1.19
N GLY A 150 -9.44 -16.83 -0.87
CA GLY A 150 -8.23 -16.26 -1.47
C GLY A 150 -6.99 -17.09 -1.16
N TRP A 151 -6.81 -17.53 0.09
CA TRP A 151 -5.71 -18.44 0.44
C TRP A 151 -5.80 -19.77 -0.29
N LYS A 152 -7.00 -20.35 -0.42
CA LYS A 152 -7.19 -21.59 -1.19
C LYS A 152 -6.74 -21.41 -2.65
N ASN A 153 -7.19 -20.37 -3.33
CA ASN A 153 -6.83 -20.11 -4.72
C ASN A 153 -5.31 -19.91 -4.90
N ILE A 154 -4.65 -19.19 -3.97
CA ILE A 154 -3.19 -19.01 -3.99
C ILE A 154 -2.48 -20.35 -3.81
N ILE A 155 -2.91 -21.17 -2.83
CA ILE A 155 -2.32 -22.49 -2.58
C ILE A 155 -2.49 -23.41 -3.79
N GLU A 156 -3.66 -23.41 -4.41
CA GLU A 156 -3.94 -24.22 -5.61
C GLU A 156 -3.10 -23.77 -6.79
N GLN A 157 -2.94 -22.46 -7.02
CA GLN A 157 -2.04 -21.95 -8.03
C GLN A 157 -0.60 -22.40 -7.76
N LEU A 158 -0.07 -22.21 -6.56
CA LEU A 158 1.31 -22.59 -6.23
C LEU A 158 1.58 -24.09 -6.40
N LYS A 159 0.57 -24.95 -6.18
CA LYS A 159 0.67 -26.39 -6.43
C LYS A 159 0.66 -26.74 -7.92
N LYS A 160 -0.05 -25.95 -8.73
CA LYS A 160 -0.20 -26.18 -10.18
C LYS A 160 1.00 -25.62 -10.95
N ASP A 161 1.38 -24.40 -10.64
CA ASP A 161 2.48 -23.65 -11.25
C ASP A 161 2.87 -22.48 -10.32
N HIS A 162 4.07 -22.58 -9.73
CA HIS A 162 4.56 -21.61 -8.76
C HIS A 162 5.12 -20.33 -9.38
N GLU A 163 5.42 -20.31 -10.69
CA GLU A 163 6.02 -19.15 -11.38
C GLU A 163 4.98 -18.04 -11.59
N VAL A 164 3.71 -18.42 -11.80
CA VAL A 164 2.59 -17.48 -12.02
C VAL A 164 2.43 -16.43 -10.91
N CYS A 165 2.77 -16.73 -9.67
CA CYS A 165 2.64 -15.79 -8.55
C CYS A 165 3.95 -15.09 -8.18
N CYS A 166 5.10 -15.53 -8.68
CA CYS A 166 6.43 -15.08 -8.30
C CYS A 166 7.42 -15.37 -9.44
N ASP A 167 7.51 -14.49 -10.44
CA ASP A 167 8.68 -14.50 -11.31
C ASP A 167 9.85 -13.88 -10.53
N SER A 168 10.98 -14.58 -10.52
CA SER A 168 12.24 -14.15 -9.87
C SER A 168 13.09 -13.33 -10.83
#